data_AF-A0A0C2CYA7-F1
#
_entry.id   AF-A0A0C2CYA7-F1
#
_cell.length_a   1.000
_cell.length_b   1.000
_cell.length_c   1.000
_cell.angle_alpha   90.00
_cell.angle_beta   90.00
_cell.angle_gamma   90.00
#
_symmetry.space_group_name_H-M   'P 1'
#
loop_
_entity.id
_entity.type
_entity.pdbx_description
1 polymer ?
#
loop_
_entity_poly.entity_id
_entity_poly.type
_entity_poly.pdbx_seq_one_letter_code
_entity_poly.pdbx_strand_id
1 'polypeptide(L)'
;MGDVDYYAILEVGPEAERGEIEDAYQRAVAGTRAAEPSRARMLDEARAVLLDPAARADYDARCVGSAVIEETVAAILQAHQPPVSARRLIRAEWSLALAALRLREDPS
;
A
#
# COMPACT_ATOMS: atom_id res chain seq x y z
N MET A 1 4.84 6.89 1.43
CA MET A 1 5.80 6.18 2.28
C MET A 1 4.95 5.20 3.05
N GLY A 2 5.03 3.90 2.74
CA GLY A 2 4.16 2.91 3.38
C GLY A 2 4.36 2.96 4.88
N ASP A 3 3.26 2.98 5.63
CA ASP A 3 3.33 2.96 7.09
C ASP A 3 4.04 1.68 7.52
N VAL A 4 4.88 1.77 8.55
CA VAL A 4 5.70 0.63 9.00
C VAL A 4 4.78 -0.43 9.62
N ASP A 5 4.84 -1.66 9.11
CA ASP A 5 4.07 -2.78 9.63
C ASP A 5 4.86 -3.51 10.74
N TYR A 6 4.59 -3.15 11.99
CA TYR A 6 5.27 -3.74 13.15
C TYR A 6 4.88 -5.20 13.38
N TYR A 7 3.67 -5.61 13.00
CA TYR A 7 3.22 -7.00 13.08
C TYR A 7 4.00 -7.87 12.08
N ALA A 8 4.19 -7.37 10.85
CA ALA A 8 5.01 -8.04 9.85
C ALA A 8 6.50 -8.06 10.23
N ILE A 9 7.03 -7.00 10.85
CA ILE A 9 8.43 -6.93 11.30
C ILE A 9 8.74 -8.04 12.33
N LEU A 10 7.81 -8.31 13.25
CA LEU A 10 7.96 -9.38 14.24
C LEU A 10 7.37 -10.72 13.77
N GLU A 11 6.79 -10.80 12.57
CA GLU A 11 6.14 -11.99 12.05
C GLU A 11 5.03 -12.55 12.99
N VAL A 12 4.22 -11.65 13.54
CA VAL A 12 3.10 -11.99 14.45
C VAL A 12 1.78 -11.42 13.93
N GLY A 13 0.66 -12.00 14.36
CA GLY A 13 -0.67 -11.49 14.02
C GLY A 13 -1.13 -10.32 14.90
N PRO A 14 -2.16 -9.57 14.48
CA PRO A 14 -2.73 -8.49 15.28
C PRO A 14 -3.39 -8.95 16.59
N GLU A 15 -3.66 -10.24 16.72
CA GLU A 15 -4.19 -10.86 17.95
C GLU A 15 -3.08 -11.33 18.91
N ALA A 16 -1.80 -11.19 18.53
CA ALA A 16 -0.69 -11.76 19.29
C ALA A 16 -0.63 -11.22 20.74
N GLU A 17 -0.43 -12.15 21.66
CA GLU A 17 -0.29 -11.85 23.07
C GLU A 17 1.12 -11.36 23.41
N ARG A 18 1.26 -10.75 24.59
CA ARG A 18 2.53 -10.20 25.07
C ARG A 18 3.67 -11.22 25.05
N GLY A 19 3.40 -12.48 25.40
CA GLY A 19 4.39 -13.56 25.39
C GLY A 19 4.88 -13.88 23.98
N GLU A 20 3.94 -14.01 23.03
CA GLU A 20 4.24 -14.30 21.62
C GLU A 20 5.06 -13.19 20.97
N ILE A 21 4.77 -11.93 21.30
CA ILE A 21 5.51 -10.76 20.82
C ILE A 21 6.96 -10.79 21.33
N GLU A 22 7.17 -11.10 22.61
CA GLU A 22 8.52 -11.18 23.18
C GLU A 22 9.30 -12.35 22.58
N ASP A 23 8.68 -13.53 22.45
CA ASP A 23 9.31 -14.70 21.82
C ASP A 23 9.70 -14.44 20.37
N ALA A 24 8.82 -13.77 19.61
CA ALA A 24 9.06 -13.39 18.23
C ALA A 24 10.21 -12.40 18.10
N TYR A 25 10.27 -11.39 18.98
CA TYR A 25 11.38 -10.46 19.05
C TYR A 25 12.72 -11.18 19.33
N GLN A 26 12.76 -12.10 20.30
CA GLN A 26 13.98 -12.85 20.61
C GLN A 26 14.45 -13.69 19.41
N ARG A 27 13.53 -14.37 18.70
CA ARG A 27 13.85 -15.10 17.46
C ARG A 27 14.42 -14.16 16.39
N ALA A 28 13.79 -13.01 16.19
CA ALA A 28 14.19 -12.05 15.17
C ALA A 28 15.56 -11.42 15.45
N VAL A 29 15.85 -11.08 16.72
CA VAL A 29 17.17 -10.58 17.15
C VAL A 29 18.24 -11.65 17.00
N ALA A 30 17.96 -12.89 17.42
CA ALA A 30 18.90 -14.01 17.25
C ALA A 30 19.22 -14.29 15.76
N GLY A 31 18.25 -14.08 14.87
CA GLY A 31 18.42 -14.20 13.42
C GLY A 31 19.08 -12.99 12.76
N THR A 32 19.27 -11.88 13.48
CA THR A 32 19.88 -10.65 12.94
C THR A 32 21.40 -10.77 13.00
N ARG A 33 22.07 -10.75 11.83
CA ARG A 33 23.54 -10.62 11.78
C ARG A 33 23.93 -9.26 12.37
N ALA A 34 24.97 -9.23 13.20
CA ALA A 34 25.45 -8.07 13.94
C ALA A 34 25.76 -6.79 13.11
N ALA A 35 25.68 -6.86 11.78
CA ALA A 35 25.98 -5.76 10.86
C ALA A 35 24.74 -4.98 10.37
N GLU A 36 23.51 -5.32 10.81
CA GLU A 36 22.29 -4.60 10.37
C GLU A 36 21.66 -3.75 11.48
N PRO A 37 22.29 -2.60 11.86
CA PRO A 37 21.79 -1.74 12.92
C PRO A 37 20.42 -1.13 12.61
N SER A 38 20.08 -0.94 11.32
CA SER A 38 18.75 -0.48 10.92
C SER A 38 17.67 -1.51 11.24
N ARG A 39 17.96 -2.81 11.02
CA ARG A 39 17.01 -3.88 11.33
C ARG A 39 16.82 -4.03 12.83
N ALA A 40 17.90 -3.99 13.61
CA ALA A 40 17.82 -4.02 15.07
C ALA A 40 16.92 -2.90 15.63
N ARG A 41 17.09 -1.66 15.14
CA ARG A 41 16.24 -0.53 15.53
C ARG A 41 14.77 -0.75 15.19
N MET A 42 14.46 -1.30 14.02
CA MET A 42 13.07 -1.60 13.64
C MET A 42 12.46 -2.68 14.55
N LEU A 43 13.24 -3.69 14.94
CA LEU A 43 12.77 -4.72 15.89
C LEU A 43 12.52 -4.14 17.29
N ASP A 44 13.40 -3.27 17.77
CA ASP A 44 13.26 -2.58 19.06
C ASP A 44 12.00 -1.71 19.07
N GLU A 45 11.78 -0.95 18.00
CA GLU A 45 10.62 -0.08 17.83
C GLU A 45 9.32 -0.88 17.75
N ALA A 46 9.29 -1.95 16.95
CA ALA A 46 8.14 -2.83 16.84
C ALA A 46 7.77 -3.45 18.20
N ARG A 47 8.78 -3.94 18.94
CA ARG A 47 8.58 -4.48 20.29
C ARG A 47 8.04 -3.42 21.25
N ALA A 48 8.62 -2.21 21.24
CA ALA A 48 8.21 -1.14 22.14
C ALA A 48 6.75 -0.73 21.91
N VAL A 49 6.33 -0.62 20.65
CA VAL A 49 4.94 -0.27 20.30
C VAL A 49 3.97 -1.40 20.65
N LEU A 50 4.29 -2.65 20.29
CA LEU A 50 3.34 -3.77 20.43
C LEU A 50 3.20 -4.28 21.88
N LEU A 51 4.18 -4.03 22.76
CA LEU A 51 4.11 -4.40 24.17
C LEU A 51 3.43 -3.36 25.07
N ASP A 52 3.33 -2.11 24.64
CA ASP A 52 2.57 -1.06 25.34
C ASP A 52 1.13 -1.02 24.81
N PRO A 53 0.11 -1.37 25.62
CA PRO A 53 -1.27 -1.39 25.18
C PRO A 53 -1.78 -0.05 24.61
N ALA A 54 -1.31 1.08 25.16
CA ALA A 54 -1.72 2.39 24.68
C ALA A 54 -1.10 2.68 23.30
N ALA A 55 0.21 2.46 23.17
CA ALA A 55 0.91 2.64 21.90
C ALA A 55 0.40 1.70 20.80
N ARG A 56 0.07 0.45 21.15
CA ARG A 56 -0.53 -0.53 20.24
C ARG A 56 -1.91 -0.08 19.76
N ALA A 57 -2.77 0.38 20.67
CA ALA A 57 -4.09 0.91 20.30
C ALA A 57 -3.98 2.14 19.37
N ASP A 58 -3.05 3.07 19.66
CA ASP A 58 -2.80 4.23 18.81
C ASP A 58 -2.25 3.81 17.43
N TYR A 59 -1.40 2.79 17.39
CA TYR A 59 -0.88 2.22 16.15
C TYR A 59 -2.00 1.57 15.32
N ASP A 60 -2.80 0.71 15.93
CA ASP A 60 -3.93 0.04 15.27
C ASP A 60 -4.93 1.05 14.71
N ALA A 61 -5.22 2.13 15.45
CA ALA A 61 -6.09 3.21 14.98
C ALA A 61 -5.54 3.92 13.73
N ARG A 62 -4.21 4.14 13.65
CA ARG A 62 -3.57 4.70 12.45
C ARG A 62 -3.67 3.75 11.25
N CYS A 63 -3.42 2.47 11.47
CA CYS A 63 -3.52 1.45 10.42
C CYS A 63 -4.93 1.38 9.83
N VAL A 64 -5.96 1.36 10.67
CA VAL A 64 -7.36 1.37 10.22
C VAL A 64 -7.69 2.66 9.47
N GLY A 65 -7.27 3.81 9.98
CA GLY A 65 -7.46 5.11 9.32
C GLY A 65 -6.85 5.16 7.91
N SER A 66 -5.64 4.63 7.75
CA SER A 66 -4.97 4.57 6.44
C SER A 66 -5.72 3.66 5.47
N ALA A 67 -6.15 2.48 5.92
CA ALA A 67 -6.90 1.53 5.08
C ALA A 67 -8.21 2.13 4.52
N VAL A 68 -8.96 2.87 5.35
CA VAL A 68 -10.20 3.53 4.93
C VAL A 68 -9.94 4.62 3.87
N ILE A 69 -8.84 5.37 4.02
CA ILE A 69 -8.46 6.40 3.03
C ILE A 69 -8.09 5.73 1.71
N GLU A 70 -7.29 4.66 1.74
CA GLU A 70 -6.90 3.94 0.52
C GLU A 70 -8.08 3.33 -0.22
N GLU A 71 -9.03 2.72 0.51
CA GLU A 71 -10.28 2.21 -0.07
C GLU A 71 -11.11 3.31 -0.71
N THR A 72 -11.24 4.45 -0.03
CA THR A 72 -11.99 5.61 -0.54
C THR A 72 -11.36 6.16 -1.82
N VAL A 73 -10.04 6.31 -1.84
CA VAL A 73 -9.30 6.76 -3.03
C VAL A 73 -9.49 5.79 -4.19
N ALA A 74 -9.43 4.47 -3.94
CA ALA A 74 -9.67 3.45 -4.95
C ALA A 74 -11.10 3.56 -5.53
N ALA A 75 -12.11 3.74 -4.68
CA ALA A 75 -13.50 3.91 -5.11
C ALA A 75 -13.70 5.18 -5.97
N ILE A 76 -13.10 6.31 -5.57
CA ILE A 76 -13.15 7.56 -6.36
C ILE A 76 -12.51 7.35 -7.74
N LEU A 77 -11.32 6.74 -7.78
CA LEU A 77 -10.63 6.47 -9.05
C LEU A 77 -11.41 5.51 -9.94
N GLN A 78 -12.08 4.50 -9.37
CA GLN A 78 -12.95 3.60 -10.10
C GLN A 78 -14.18 4.33 -10.68
N ALA A 79 -14.82 5.20 -9.90
CA ALA A 79 -15.97 5.99 -10.33
C ALA A 79 -15.62 7.01 -11.42
N HIS A 80 -14.37 7.49 -11.45
CA HIS A 80 -13.88 8.44 -12.48
C HIS A 80 -13.32 7.76 -13.73
N GLN A 81 -13.31 6.42 -13.81
CA GLN A 81 -13.00 5.77 -15.08
C GLN A 81 -14.16 5.97 -16.07
N PRO A 82 -13.93 6.59 -17.23
CA PRO A 82 -14.99 6.73 -18.23
C PRO A 82 -15.44 5.34 -18.65
N PRO A 83 -16.76 5.10 -18.78
CA PRO A 83 -17.28 3.79 -19.19
C PRO A 83 -16.61 3.35 -20.50
N VAL A 84 -16.35 2.05 -20.64
CA VAL A 84 -15.65 1.45 -21.80
C VAL A 84 -16.29 1.87 -23.13
N SER A 85 -17.59 2.15 -23.13
CA SER A 85 -18.36 2.72 -24.23
C SER A 85 -17.84 4.09 -24.70
N ALA A 86 -17.49 4.98 -23.76
CA ALA A 86 -16.92 6.29 -24.06
C ALA A 86 -15.49 6.17 -24.62
N ARG A 87 -14.71 5.17 -24.18
CA ARG A 87 -13.36 4.91 -24.73
C ARG A 87 -13.40 4.45 -26.20
N ARG A 88 -14.44 3.71 -26.62
CA ARG A 88 -14.62 3.30 -28.03
C ARG A 88 -15.02 4.46 -28.93
N LEU A 89 -15.87 5.36 -28.43
CA LEU A 89 -16.30 6.57 -29.14
C LEU A 89 -15.12 7.52 -29.39
N ILE A 90 -14.30 7.79 -28.37
CA ILE A 90 -13.11 8.65 -28.52
C ILE A 90 -12.14 8.08 -29.57
N ARG A 91 -11.90 6.77 -29.61
CA ARG A 91 -11.01 6.16 -30.62
C ARG A 91 -11.57 6.25 -32.05
N ALA A 92 -12.89 6.13 -32.22
CA ALA A 92 -13.54 6.19 -33.53
C ALA A 92 -13.51 7.60 -34.13
N GLU A 93 -13.69 8.63 -33.31
CA GLU A 93 -13.66 10.03 -33.76
C GLU A 93 -12.28 10.46 -34.28
N TRP A 94 -11.20 10.04 -33.60
CA TRP A 94 -9.84 10.31 -34.07
C TRP A 94 -9.48 9.56 -35.36
N SER A 95 -9.99 8.34 -35.55
CA SER A 95 -9.80 7.60 -36.80
C SER A 95 -10.47 8.25 -38.00
N LEU A 96 -11.66 8.84 -37.82
CA LEU A 96 -12.35 9.59 -38.87
C LEU A 96 -11.65 10.91 -39.18
N ALA A 97 -11.17 11.64 -38.17
CA ALA A 97 -10.41 12.86 -38.36
C ALA A 97 -9.09 12.60 -39.12
N LEU A 98 -8.34 11.56 -38.76
CA LEU A 98 -7.09 11.17 -39.44
C LEU A 98 -7.33 10.65 -40.87
N ALA A 99 -8.43 9.94 -41.13
CA ALA A 99 -8.80 9.50 -42.47
C ALA A 99 -9.20 10.69 -43.37
N ALA A 100 -9.95 11.65 -42.82
CA ALA A 100 -10.36 12.86 -43.54
C ALA A 100 -9.16 13.79 -43.84
N LEU A 101 -8.16 13.84 -42.97
CA LEU A 101 -6.91 14.57 -43.22
C LEU A 101 -6.07 13.91 -44.33
N ARG A 102 -5.98 12.57 -44.37
CA ARG A 102 -5.27 11.85 -45.43
C ARG A 102 -5.92 11.98 -46.82
N LEU A 103 -7.24 11.96 -46.90
CA LEU A 103 -7.96 12.14 -48.17
C LEU A 103 -7.85 13.57 -48.74
N ARG A 104 -7.36 14.54 -47.95
CA ARG A 104 -7.15 15.93 -48.36
C ARG A 104 -5.73 16.19 -48.87
N GLU A 105 -4.80 15.26 -48.66
CA GLU A 105 -3.39 15.39 -49.06
C GLU A 105 -3.03 14.66 -50.37
N ASP A 106 -3.96 13.92 -50.98
CA ASP A 106 -3.77 13.32 -52.31
C ASP A 106 -4.56 14.07 -53.42
N PRO A 107 -3.95 15.04 -54.11
CA PRO A 107 -4.29 15.34 -55.48
C PRO A 107 -3.29 14.65 -56.43
N SER A 108 -3.80 13.63 -57.15
CA SER A 108 -3.21 12.95 -58.33
C SER A 108 -2.18 11.85 -58.09
#